data_AF-A0A344WGH1-F1
#
_entry.id   AF-A0A344WGH1-F1
#
_cell.length_a   1.000
_cell.length_b   1.000
_cell.length_c   1.000
_cell.angle_alpha   90.00
_cell.angle_beta   90.00
_cell.angle_gamma   90.00
#
_symmetry.space_group_name_H-M   'P 1'
#
loop_
_entity.id
_entity.type
_entity.pdbx_description
1 polymer ?
#
loop_
_entity_poly.entity_id
_entity_poly.type
_entity_poly.pdbx_seq_one_letter_code
_entity_poly.pdbx_strand_id
1 'polypeptide(L)'
;MTDARENSRLGHLFRPSPFSRDRAYWLDGHMLHWRNGVEGGRMSLSEVTCVQVILPPARYGTARCTIRTEEGTLHRFSDDYWFGWTGAERHRWGVREHRRASFLGLVTALARRARKANPAVTLRFGPGRGRPFVPEELDQARGFVEVTPEQGEDGKSGAA
;
A
#
# COMPACT_ATOMS: atom_id res chain seq x y z
N MET A 1 -9.27 -1.90 -18.06
CA MET A 1 -10.16 -2.80 -17.30
C MET A 1 -9.46 -3.05 -15.97
N THR A 2 -9.98 -2.53 -14.87
CA THR A 2 -9.37 -2.68 -13.53
C THR A 2 -9.67 -4.09 -13.04
N ASP A 3 -8.64 -4.90 -12.77
CA ASP A 3 -8.84 -6.26 -12.29
C ASP A 3 -9.48 -6.20 -10.89
N ALA A 4 -10.55 -6.97 -10.66
CA ALA A 4 -11.25 -7.03 -9.37
C ALA A 4 -10.30 -7.37 -8.20
N ARG A 5 -9.19 -8.04 -8.50
CA ARG A 5 -8.15 -8.42 -7.52
C ARG A 5 -7.30 -7.24 -7.06
N GLU A 6 -7.15 -6.19 -7.87
CA GLU A 6 -6.43 -4.95 -7.49
C GLU A 6 -7.16 -4.18 -6.39
N ASN A 7 -8.49 -4.31 -6.35
CA ASN A 7 -9.36 -3.75 -5.32
C ASN A 7 -9.70 -4.77 -4.22
N SER A 8 -9.06 -5.95 -4.21
CA SER A 8 -9.24 -6.92 -3.13
C SER A 8 -8.73 -6.36 -1.81
N ARG A 9 -9.12 -6.97 -0.69
CA ARG A 9 -8.67 -6.58 0.66
C ARG A 9 -7.13 -6.56 0.81
N LEU A 10 -6.41 -7.27 -0.05
CA LEU A 10 -4.95 -7.34 -0.08
C LEU A 10 -4.36 -6.73 -1.35
N GLY A 11 -5.12 -5.88 -2.03
CA GLY A 11 -4.68 -5.06 -3.15
C GLY A 11 -4.37 -3.64 -2.72
N HIS A 12 -3.43 -3.01 -3.42
CA HIS A 12 -3.09 -1.62 -3.22
C HIS A 12 -2.78 -0.96 -4.57
N LEU A 13 -3.66 -0.04 -4.97
CA LEU A 13 -3.51 0.83 -6.12
C LEU A 13 -2.97 2.20 -5.67
N PHE A 14 -1.85 2.61 -6.25
CA PHE A 14 -1.16 3.85 -5.94
C PHE A 14 -0.64 4.52 -7.23
N ARG A 15 -0.44 5.84 -7.15
CA ARG A 15 0.15 6.66 -8.22
C ARG A 15 1.09 7.65 -7.54
N PRO A 16 2.42 7.42 -7.54
CA PRO A 16 3.34 8.11 -6.63
C PRO A 16 3.63 9.57 -6.97
N SER A 17 3.37 10.00 -8.19
CA SER A 17 3.49 11.40 -8.62
C SER A 17 2.42 11.72 -9.65
N PRO A 18 2.15 13.02 -9.93
CA PRO A 18 1.22 13.41 -10.97
C PRO A 18 1.51 12.66 -12.26
N PHE A 19 2.75 12.65 -12.75
CA PHE A 19 3.11 12.09 -14.06
C PHE A 19 3.37 10.57 -14.06
N SER A 20 3.15 9.87 -12.94
CA SER A 20 3.39 8.43 -12.87
C SER A 20 2.22 7.63 -13.42
N ARG A 21 2.53 6.48 -14.02
CA ARG A 21 1.53 5.46 -14.35
C ARG A 21 0.89 4.90 -13.08
N ASP A 22 -0.33 4.38 -13.22
CA ASP A 22 -0.98 3.59 -12.17
C ASP A 22 -0.18 2.35 -11.85
N ARG A 23 0.03 2.12 -10.56
CA ARG A 23 0.70 0.94 -10.07
C ARG A 23 -0.19 0.21 -9.09
N ALA A 24 -0.31 -1.08 -9.27
CA ALA A 24 -1.06 -1.94 -8.36
C ALA A 24 -0.16 -3.07 -7.88
N TYR A 25 -0.30 -3.45 -6.62
CA TYR A 25 0.24 -4.69 -6.07
C TYR A 25 -0.88 -5.41 -5.35
N TRP A 26 -0.91 -6.74 -5.44
CA TRP A 26 -1.85 -7.54 -4.69
C TRP A 26 -1.27 -8.91 -4.36
N LEU A 27 -1.74 -9.49 -3.27
CA LEU A 27 -1.34 -10.83 -2.85
C LEU A 27 -2.38 -11.86 -3.27
N ASP A 28 -1.92 -12.92 -3.92
CA ASP A 28 -2.71 -14.11 -4.22
C ASP A 28 -1.97 -15.34 -3.68
N GLY A 29 -2.48 -15.92 -2.59
CA GLY A 29 -1.78 -16.98 -1.86
C GLY A 29 -0.35 -16.61 -1.48
N HIS A 30 0.62 -17.34 -2.05
CA HIS A 30 2.06 -17.17 -1.86
C HIS A 30 2.75 -16.34 -2.94
N MET A 31 1.98 -15.67 -3.80
CA MET A 31 2.48 -14.84 -4.89
C MET A 31 2.20 -13.36 -4.62
N LEU A 32 3.19 -12.52 -4.91
CA LEU A 32 2.97 -11.09 -5.08
C LEU A 32 2.81 -10.79 -6.57
N HIS A 33 1.66 -10.22 -6.93
CA HIS A 33 1.41 -9.71 -8.26
C HIS A 33 1.59 -8.20 -8.29
N TRP A 34 1.96 -7.67 -9.45
CA TRP A 34 2.06 -6.24 -9.66
C TRP A 34 1.69 -5.85 -11.07
N ARG A 35 1.33 -4.58 -11.20
CA ARG A 35 1.11 -3.88 -12.45
C ARG A 35 1.75 -2.50 -12.38
N ASN A 36 2.33 -2.05 -13.50
CA ASN A 36 2.87 -0.71 -13.71
C ASN A 36 2.41 -0.18 -15.07
N GLY A 37 1.28 0.49 -15.10
CA GLY A 37 0.57 0.80 -16.34
C GLY A 37 0.07 -0.46 -17.03
N VAL A 38 0.66 -0.79 -18.18
CA VAL A 38 0.34 -1.97 -18.99
C VAL A 38 1.24 -3.17 -18.73
N GLU A 39 2.39 -2.94 -18.08
CA GLU A 39 3.32 -4.01 -17.69
C GLU A 39 2.84 -4.63 -16.38
N GLY A 40 3.06 -5.92 -16.21
CA GLY A 40 2.76 -6.61 -14.96
C GLY A 40 3.50 -7.94 -14.84
N GLY A 41 3.36 -8.56 -13.69
CA GLY A 41 3.92 -9.89 -13.45
C GLY A 41 3.52 -10.45 -12.09
N ARG A 42 4.18 -11.55 -11.72
CA ARG A 42 4.07 -12.20 -10.42
C ARG A 42 5.43 -12.75 -9.95
N MET A 43 5.63 -12.79 -8.64
CA MET A 43 6.85 -13.31 -8.00
C MET A 43 6.47 -14.11 -6.76
N SER A 44 7.29 -15.11 -6.43
CA SER A 44 7.06 -15.92 -5.23
C SER A 44 7.50 -15.15 -4.00
N LEU A 45 6.74 -15.26 -2.91
CA LEU A 45 7.12 -14.67 -1.64
C LEU A 45 8.36 -15.32 -1.01
N SER A 46 8.74 -16.52 -1.44
CA SER A 46 9.99 -17.17 -1.01
C SER A 46 11.24 -16.45 -1.54
N GLU A 47 11.13 -15.75 -2.68
CA GLU A 47 12.23 -15.02 -3.32
C GLU A 47 12.54 -13.69 -2.62
N VAL A 48 11.65 -13.26 -1.71
CA VAL A 48 11.79 -12.01 -0.96
C VAL A 48 12.85 -12.18 0.12
N THR A 49 13.89 -11.34 0.04
CA THR A 49 15.01 -11.34 1.00
C THR A 49 14.92 -10.19 1.99
N CYS A 50 14.28 -9.08 1.62
CA CYS A 50 14.10 -7.94 2.50
C CYS A 50 12.77 -7.21 2.23
N VAL A 51 12.06 -6.88 3.29
CA VAL A 51 10.91 -5.94 3.28
C VAL A 51 11.27 -4.76 4.17
N GLN A 52 11.32 -3.56 3.60
CA GLN A 52 11.62 -2.33 4.30
C GLN A 52 10.44 -1.38 4.25
N VAL A 53 9.98 -0.93 5.41
CA VAL A 53 8.82 -0.05 5.58
C VAL A 53 9.26 1.26 6.21
N ILE A 54 8.86 2.37 5.62
CA ILE A 54 8.99 3.71 6.19
C ILE A 54 7.58 4.22 6.41
N LEU A 55 7.20 4.41 7.67
CA LEU A 55 5.88 4.88 8.06
C LEU A 55 6.02 6.18 8.87
N PRO A 56 5.93 7.34 8.21
CA PRO A 56 5.82 8.62 8.91
C PRO A 56 4.53 8.70 9.74
N PRO A 57 4.44 9.61 10.73
CA PRO A 57 3.20 9.85 11.48
C PRO A 57 1.99 10.06 10.55
N ALA A 58 0.81 9.67 11.03
CA ALA A 58 -0.44 9.86 10.28
C ALA A 58 -0.58 11.35 9.89
N ARG A 59 -0.92 11.62 8.62
CA ARG A 59 -1.02 12.97 8.00
C ARG A 59 0.30 13.67 7.67
N TYR A 60 1.45 13.15 8.10
CA TYR A 60 2.75 13.80 7.87
C TYR A 60 3.64 12.96 6.95
N GLY A 61 3.48 13.14 5.64
CA GLY A 61 4.36 12.55 4.63
C GLY A 61 3.93 11.16 4.14
N THR A 62 4.68 10.66 3.16
CA THR A 62 4.37 9.44 2.38
C THR A 62 4.89 8.18 3.05
N ALA A 63 4.02 7.20 3.29
CA ALA A 63 4.44 5.86 3.68
C ALA A 63 5.01 5.12 2.47
N ARG A 64 6.08 4.36 2.68
CA ARG A 64 6.78 3.64 1.60
C ARG A 64 7.13 2.23 2.02
N CYS A 65 7.01 1.30 1.09
CA CYS A 65 7.50 -0.06 1.23
C CYS A 65 8.45 -0.37 0.07
N THR A 66 9.54 -1.04 0.39
CA THR A 66 10.52 -1.54 -0.57
C THR A 66 10.73 -3.03 -0.34
N ILE A 67 10.66 -3.82 -1.41
CA ILE A 67 10.94 -5.26 -1.40
C ILE A 67 12.18 -5.51 -2.25
N ARG A 68 13.13 -6.28 -1.70
CA ARG A 68 14.26 -6.83 -2.46
C ARG A 68 14.10 -8.33 -2.62
N THR A 69 14.44 -8.83 -3.80
CA THR A 69 14.57 -10.25 -4.07
C THR A 69 16.04 -10.69 -4.03
N GLU A 70 16.28 -11.99 -4.05
CA GLU A 70 17.63 -12.57 -4.13
C GLU A 70 18.34 -12.20 -5.44
N GLU A 71 17.60 -12.15 -6.55
CA GLU A 71 18.07 -11.71 -7.87
C GLU A 71 18.37 -10.20 -7.95
N GLY A 72 18.15 -9.46 -6.86
CA GLY A 72 18.38 -8.02 -6.79
C GLY A 72 17.22 -7.16 -7.31
N THR A 73 16.10 -7.77 -7.73
CA THR A 73 14.90 -7.05 -8.17
C THR A 73 14.32 -6.22 -7.02
N LEU A 74 13.93 -4.98 -7.34
CA LEU A 74 13.54 -3.97 -6.36
C LEU A 74 12.14 -3.44 -6.63
N HIS A 75 11.19 -3.83 -5.80
CA HIS A 75 9.82 -3.33 -5.86
C HIS A 75 9.63 -2.18 -4.88
N ARG A 76 8.99 -1.10 -5.33
CA ARG A 76 8.69 0.07 -4.52
C ARG A 76 7.24 0.46 -4.67
N PHE A 77 6.56 0.67 -3.55
CA PHE A 77 5.21 1.19 -3.51
C PHE A 77 5.03 2.13 -2.32
N SER A 78 4.09 3.05 -2.46
CA SER A 78 3.82 4.13 -1.52
C SER A 78 2.33 4.28 -1.31
N ASP A 79 1.91 4.90 -0.22
CA ASP A 79 0.49 5.21 0.00
C ASP A 79 -0.02 6.40 -0.84
N ASP A 80 0.83 7.11 -1.58
CA ASP A 80 0.42 8.23 -2.42
C ASP A 80 -0.41 7.80 -3.64
N TYR A 81 -1.56 8.47 -3.83
CA TYR A 81 -2.33 8.45 -5.05
C TYR A 81 -2.58 9.87 -5.55
N TRP A 82 -1.99 10.21 -6.69
CA TRP A 82 -2.23 11.48 -7.39
C TRP A 82 -3.36 11.34 -8.42
N PHE A 83 -4.36 12.22 -8.34
CA PHE A 83 -5.52 12.19 -9.22
C PHE A 83 -5.29 12.96 -10.53
N GLY A 84 -6.06 12.54 -11.56
CA GLY A 84 -6.47 13.42 -12.65
C GLY A 84 -5.98 13.08 -14.05
N TRP A 85 -5.35 11.92 -14.25
CA TRP A 85 -4.98 11.48 -15.61
C TRP A 85 -6.09 10.79 -16.39
N THR A 86 -7.07 10.20 -15.71
CA THR A 86 -8.21 9.59 -16.39
C THR A 86 -9.30 10.64 -16.62
N GLY A 87 -10.11 10.48 -17.68
CA GLY A 87 -11.22 11.39 -17.96
C GLY A 87 -12.18 11.54 -16.78
N ALA A 88 -12.38 10.44 -16.02
CA ALA A 88 -13.20 10.43 -14.81
C ALA A 88 -12.56 11.21 -13.64
N GLU A 89 -11.24 11.24 -13.54
CA GLU A 89 -10.52 11.88 -12.43
C GLU A 89 -10.14 13.34 -12.69
N ARG A 90 -10.30 13.86 -13.92
CA ARG A 90 -9.85 15.22 -14.30
C ARG A 90 -10.29 16.31 -13.33
N HIS A 91 -11.49 16.18 -12.76
CA HIS A 91 -12.05 17.13 -11.77
C HIS A 91 -11.23 17.21 -10.46
N ARG A 92 -10.34 16.25 -10.20
CA ARG A 92 -9.42 16.21 -9.04
C ARG A 92 -7.95 16.34 -9.46
N TRP A 93 -7.66 16.92 -10.63
CA TRP A 93 -6.28 17.09 -11.09
C TRP A 93 -5.39 17.77 -10.04
N GLY A 94 -4.21 17.21 -9.80
CA GLY A 94 -3.25 17.75 -8.84
C GLY A 94 -3.58 17.47 -7.37
N VAL A 95 -4.70 16.80 -7.07
CA VAL A 95 -5.03 16.36 -5.71
C VAL A 95 -4.22 15.11 -5.37
N ARG A 96 -3.61 15.12 -4.19
CA ARG A 96 -2.92 13.96 -3.61
C ARG A 96 -3.72 13.39 -2.44
N GLU A 97 -3.87 12.07 -2.41
CA GLU A 97 -4.50 11.34 -1.31
C GLU A 97 -3.58 10.24 -0.79
N HIS A 98 -3.58 10.05 0.54
CA HIS A 98 -2.84 8.97 1.19
C HIS A 98 -3.74 7.76 1.41
N ARG A 99 -3.57 6.71 0.59
CA ARG A 99 -4.28 5.43 0.68
C ARG A 99 -3.65 4.49 1.73
N ARG A 100 -3.47 5.02 2.94
CA ARG A 100 -2.67 4.37 4.00
C ARG A 100 -3.28 3.06 4.49
N ALA A 101 -4.60 2.95 4.55
CA ALA A 101 -5.28 1.74 5.02
C ALA A 101 -4.99 0.53 4.11
N SER A 102 -5.16 0.67 2.79
CA SER A 102 -4.86 -0.42 1.84
C SER A 102 -3.36 -0.69 1.74
N PHE A 103 -2.52 0.36 1.83
CA PHE A 103 -1.08 0.20 1.92
C PHE A 103 -0.68 -0.68 3.12
N LEU A 104 -1.14 -0.35 4.33
CA LEU A 104 -0.84 -1.12 5.54
C LEU A 104 -1.40 -2.54 5.47
N GLY A 105 -2.61 -2.70 4.91
CA GLY A 105 -3.22 -4.02 4.69
C GLY A 105 -2.35 -4.93 3.82
N LEU A 106 -1.87 -4.43 2.68
CA LEU A 106 -0.97 -5.17 1.80
C LEU A 106 0.39 -5.45 2.46
N VAL A 107 1.05 -4.42 3.02
CA VAL A 107 2.40 -4.56 3.58
C VAL A 107 2.43 -5.53 4.75
N THR A 108 1.42 -5.49 5.62
CA THR A 108 1.35 -6.39 6.78
C THR A 108 1.17 -7.84 6.34
N ALA A 109 0.24 -8.08 5.41
CA ALA A 109 0.03 -9.42 4.86
C ALA A 109 1.27 -9.93 4.11
N LEU A 110 1.94 -9.06 3.36
CA LEU A 110 3.18 -9.36 2.66
C LEU A 110 4.26 -9.77 3.65
N ALA A 111 4.53 -8.97 4.67
CA ALA A 111 5.58 -9.22 5.65
C ALA A 111 5.35 -10.55 6.40
N ARG A 112 4.11 -10.84 6.79
CA ARG A 112 3.73 -12.13 7.39
C ARG A 112 3.99 -13.31 6.46
N ARG A 113 3.48 -13.24 5.24
CA ARG A 113 3.57 -14.34 4.27
C ARG A 113 5.00 -14.55 3.77
N ALA A 114 5.75 -13.47 3.55
CA ALA A 114 7.17 -13.53 3.22
C ALA A 114 7.97 -14.21 4.34
N ARG A 115 7.74 -13.85 5.62
CA ARG A 115 8.43 -14.51 6.74
C ARG A 115 8.06 -15.97 6.92
N LYS A 116 6.81 -16.34 6.59
CA LYS A 116 6.38 -17.73 6.58
C LYS A 116 7.04 -18.53 5.44
N ALA A 117 7.18 -17.93 4.26
CA ALA A 117 7.76 -18.58 3.08
C ALA A 117 9.30 -18.63 3.11
N ASN A 118 9.92 -17.59 3.66
CA ASN A 118 11.36 -17.47 3.84
C ASN A 118 11.65 -16.97 5.28
N PRO A 119 11.96 -17.89 6.21
CA PRO A 119 12.31 -17.52 7.58
C PRO A 119 13.52 -16.59 7.72
N ALA A 120 14.41 -16.55 6.70
CA ALA A 120 15.59 -15.68 6.68
C ALA A 120 15.28 -14.26 6.15
N VAL A 121 14.03 -13.97 5.75
CA VAL A 121 13.66 -12.63 5.27
C VAL A 121 13.94 -11.57 6.34
N THR A 122 14.59 -10.49 5.92
CA THR A 122 14.83 -9.35 6.81
C THR A 122 13.65 -8.38 6.74
N LEU A 123 13.02 -8.12 7.88
CA LEU A 123 11.97 -7.10 8.01
C LEU A 123 12.56 -5.84 8.67
N ARG A 124 12.53 -4.68 8.01
CA ARG A 124 13.09 -3.41 8.51
C ARG A 124 12.08 -2.28 8.53
N PHE A 125 12.10 -1.50 9.60
CA PHE A 125 11.33 -0.28 9.77
C PHE A 125 12.27 0.94 9.80
N GLY A 126 11.93 1.98 9.05
CA GLY A 126 12.72 3.21 8.92
C GLY A 126 13.70 3.20 7.75
N PRO A 127 14.35 4.34 7.48
CA PRO A 127 15.27 4.52 6.36
C PRO A 127 16.62 3.81 6.58
N GLY A 128 17.39 3.63 5.51
CA GLY A 128 18.75 3.10 5.57
C GLY A 128 18.82 1.69 6.17
N ARG A 129 19.60 1.52 7.24
CA ARG A 129 19.72 0.24 7.95
C ARG A 129 18.48 -0.09 8.82
N GLY A 130 17.62 0.89 9.12
CA GLY A 130 16.39 0.70 9.88
C GLY A 130 16.55 -0.06 11.20
N ARG A 131 15.44 -0.33 11.88
CA ARG A 131 15.36 -1.33 12.96
C ARG A 131 14.59 -2.57 12.48
N PRO A 132 14.82 -3.76 13.04
CA PRO A 132 13.93 -4.88 12.83
C PRO A 132 12.49 -4.54 13.27
N PHE A 133 11.50 -5.15 12.62
CA PHE A 133 10.10 -5.09 13.06
C PHE A 133 9.39 -6.43 12.95
N VAL A 134 8.31 -6.58 13.70
CA VAL A 134 7.34 -7.67 13.54
C VAL A 134 6.06 -7.16 12.86
N PRO A 135 5.43 -7.92 11.96
CA PRO A 135 4.25 -7.47 11.22
C PRO A 135 3.11 -6.94 12.09
N GLU A 136 2.98 -7.44 13.31
CA GLU A 136 1.97 -7.02 14.30
C GLU A 136 2.09 -5.53 14.65
N GLU A 137 3.29 -4.93 14.57
CA GLU A 137 3.49 -3.49 14.76
C GLU A 137 2.77 -2.66 13.68
N LEU A 138 2.59 -3.20 12.47
CA LEU A 138 1.88 -2.52 11.39
C LEU A 138 0.36 -2.61 11.55
N ASP A 139 -0.16 -3.65 12.19
CA ASP A 139 -1.58 -3.76 12.52
C ASP A 139 -2.00 -2.71 13.54
N GLN A 140 -1.16 -2.44 14.54
CA GLN A 140 -1.40 -1.36 15.50
C GLN A 140 -1.48 -0.01 14.77
N ALA A 141 -0.55 0.25 13.85
CA ALA A 141 -0.56 1.47 13.05
C ALA A 141 -1.80 1.57 12.13
N ARG A 142 -2.39 0.45 11.71
CA ARG A 142 -3.63 0.41 10.94
C ARG A 142 -4.85 0.76 11.80
N GLY A 143 -4.90 0.30 13.05
CA GLY A 143 -5.98 0.65 13.98
C GLY A 143 -6.11 2.15 14.25
N PHE A 144 -4.99 2.91 14.19
CA PHE A 144 -5.00 4.38 14.30
C PHE A 144 -5.49 5.11 13.03
N VAL A 145 -5.67 4.41 11.90
CA VAL A 145 -6.21 4.98 10.66
C VAL A 145 -7.74 4.81 10.58
N GLU A 146 -8.32 3.85 11.32
CA GLU A 146 -9.77 3.54 11.28
C GLU A 146 -10.66 4.46 12.15
N VAL A 147 -10.13 5.53 12.76
CA VAL A 147 -10.96 6.52 13.47
C VAL A 147 -11.11 7.77 12.61
N THR A 148 -12.03 7.72 11.65
CA THR A 148 -12.81 8.90 11.26
C THR A 148 -14.27 8.52 11.47
N PRO A 149 -14.92 8.96 12.57
CA PRO A 149 -16.37 8.99 12.55
C PRO A 149 -16.74 10.02 11.48
N GLU A 150 -17.43 9.58 10.43
CA GLU A 150 -18.30 10.49 9.71
C GLU A 150 -19.30 11.03 10.74
N GLN A 151 -19.15 12.29 11.15
CA GLN A 151 -20.32 13.10 11.46
C GLN A 151 -20.99 13.29 10.09
N GLY A 152 -21.99 12.48 9.72
CA GLY A 152 -23.24 12.37 10.44
C GLY A 152 -24.12 13.52 9.95
N GLU A 153 -24.59 13.40 8.71
CA GLU A 153 -25.75 14.15 8.23
C GLU A 153 -26.94 13.73 9.11
N ASP A 154 -27.22 14.48 10.15
CA ASP A 154 -28.50 14.43 10.84
C ASP A 154 -29.39 15.58 10.37
N GLY A 155 -30.30 15.20 9.48
CA GLY A 155 -31.72 15.36 9.79
C GLY A 155 -32.30 16.76 9.72
N LYS A 156 -33.02 17.00 8.62
CA LYS A 156 -34.30 17.72 8.61
C LYS A 156 -35.01 17.67 9.99
N SER A 157 -35.27 18.84 10.57
CA SER A 157 -36.44 19.05 11.42
C SER A 157 -37.34 20.06 10.73
N GLY A 158 -38.61 19.68 10.54
CA GLY A 158 -39.63 20.46 9.86
C GLY A 158 -40.37 21.42 10.78
N ALA A 159 -41.14 22.28 10.10
CA ALA A 159 -42.40 22.93 10.49
C ALA A 159 -42.61 23.40 11.94
N ALA A 160 -42.73 24.73 12.08
CA ALA A 160 -43.96 25.38 12.51
C ALA A 160 -44.03 26.79 11.88
#